data_AF-A0A8J6V9W5-F1
#
_entry.id   AF-A0A8J6V9W5-F1
#
_cell.length_a   1.000
_cell.length_b   1.000
_cell.length_c   1.000
_cell.angle_alpha   90.00
_cell.angle_beta   90.00
_cell.angle_gamma   90.00
#
_symmetry.space_group_name_H-M   'P 1'
#
loop_
_entity.id
_entity.type
_entity.pdbx_description
1 polymer ?
#
loop_
_entity_poly.entity_id
_entity_poly.type
_entity_poly.pdbx_seq_one_letter_code
_entity_poly.pdbx_strand_id
1 'polypeptide(L)'
;MTKKNMKSALNASLKAEDEAVKSRFEKAESLLRDGTETNRKSEVTPQVEAKSREEQIKKERVIRDSFTLPGEDYELISAIRQRCLNSAVNVAKSEVIRAGLHALNELPDEALLKVIESLTKIKTGRPAKRV
;
A
#
# COMPACT_ATOMS: atom_id res chain seq x y z
N MET A 1 48.79 -17.68 22.76
CA MET A 1 47.33 -17.93 22.70
C MET A 1 46.98 -18.45 21.32
N THR A 2 46.47 -19.68 21.22
CA THR A 2 46.32 -20.42 19.95
C THR A 2 45.03 -20.05 19.21
N LYS A 3 45.14 -19.74 17.90
CA LYS A 3 44.04 -19.31 17.01
C LYS A 3 42.81 -20.24 16.99
N LYS A 4 42.97 -21.50 17.41
CA LYS A 4 41.89 -22.51 17.50
C LYS A 4 40.86 -22.16 18.59
N ASN A 5 41.29 -21.52 19.68
CA ASN A 5 40.42 -21.17 20.81
C ASN A 5 39.56 -19.92 20.54
N MET A 6 40.03 -19.02 19.65
CA MET A 6 39.28 -17.83 19.24
C MET A 6 38.12 -18.18 18.28
N LYS A 7 38.36 -19.09 17.33
CA LYS A 7 37.32 -19.55 16.40
C LYS A 7 36.19 -20.31 17.10
N SER A 8 36.53 -21.13 18.10
CA SER A 8 35.51 -21.83 18.90
C SER A 8 34.69 -20.87 19.77
N ALA A 9 35.32 -19.83 20.32
CA ALA A 9 34.61 -18.80 21.10
C ALA A 9 33.65 -17.97 20.22
N LEU A 10 34.07 -17.58 19.01
CA LEU A 10 33.23 -16.84 18.06
C LEU A 10 32.03 -17.68 17.59
N ASN A 11 32.25 -18.95 17.26
CA ASN A 11 31.15 -19.84 16.87
C ASN A 11 30.17 -20.13 18.02
N ALA A 12 30.64 -20.13 19.27
CA ALA A 12 29.78 -20.24 20.44
C ALA A 12 28.93 -18.98 20.64
N SER A 13 29.51 -17.79 20.43
CA SER A 13 28.77 -16.50 20.49
C SER A 13 27.68 -16.43 19.42
N LEU A 14 28.01 -16.77 18.17
CA LEU A 14 27.03 -16.75 17.07
C LEU A 14 25.88 -17.74 17.30
N LYS A 15 26.18 -18.93 17.84
CA LYS A 15 25.13 -19.90 18.20
C LYS A 15 24.23 -19.40 19.33
N ALA A 16 24.79 -18.70 20.32
CA ALA A 16 23.99 -18.11 21.41
C ALA A 16 23.08 -16.98 20.90
N GLU A 17 23.55 -16.18 19.94
CA GLU A 17 22.72 -15.16 19.28
C GLU A 17 21.60 -15.79 18.46
N ASP A 18 21.88 -16.84 17.68
CA ASP A 18 20.87 -17.57 16.90
C ASP A 18 19.79 -18.21 17.79
N GLU A 19 20.18 -18.74 18.95
CA GLU A 19 19.27 -19.34 19.93
C GLU A 19 18.40 -18.27 20.63
N ALA A 20 18.97 -17.12 20.94
CA ALA A 20 18.23 -15.97 21.48
C ALA A 20 17.21 -15.42 20.46
N VAL A 21 17.57 -15.39 19.17
CA VAL A 21 16.67 -14.96 18.11
C VAL A 21 15.53 -15.96 17.92
N LYS A 22 15.82 -17.27 17.91
CA LYS A 22 14.80 -18.33 17.79
C LYS A 22 13.81 -18.32 18.95
N SER A 23 14.28 -18.22 20.18
CA SER A 23 13.40 -18.14 21.36
C SER A 23 12.50 -16.90 21.35
N ARG A 24 12.97 -15.78 20.77
CA ARG A 24 12.16 -14.56 20.57
C ARG A 24 11.07 -14.75 19.51
N PHE A 25 11.38 -15.48 18.43
CA PHE A 25 10.40 -15.83 17.39
C PHE A 25 9.34 -16.83 17.90
N GLU A 26 9.75 -17.86 18.64
CA GLU A 26 8.80 -18.82 19.25
C GLU A 26 7.85 -18.14 20.23
N LYS A 27 8.37 -17.20 21.04
CA LYS A 27 7.56 -16.38 21.95
C LYS A 27 6.58 -15.46 21.21
N ALA A 28 6.97 -14.92 20.05
CA ALA A 28 6.06 -14.13 19.23
C ALA A 28 4.96 -15.00 18.60
N GLU A 29 5.31 -16.20 18.13
CA GLU A 29 4.36 -17.14 17.55
C GLU A 29 3.36 -17.68 18.59
N SER A 30 3.79 -17.93 19.83
CA SER A 30 2.86 -18.32 20.91
C SER A 30 1.86 -17.22 21.25
N LEU A 31 2.28 -15.96 21.23
CA LEU A 31 1.38 -14.82 21.50
C LEU A 31 0.39 -14.58 20.35
N LEU A 32 0.77 -14.90 19.11
CA LEU A 32 -0.11 -14.77 17.94
C LEU A 32 -1.10 -15.93 17.83
N ARG A 33 -0.75 -17.14 18.30
CA ARG A 33 -1.66 -18.31 18.32
C ARG A 33 -2.75 -18.22 19.38
N ASP A 34 -2.51 -17.51 20.49
CA ASP A 34 -3.50 -17.30 21.55
C ASP A 34 -4.60 -16.28 21.15
N GLY A 35 -4.44 -15.61 20.00
CA GLY A 35 -5.38 -14.61 19.48
C GLY A 35 -6.37 -15.12 18.42
N THR A 36 -6.41 -16.42 18.09
CA THR A 36 -7.29 -16.93 17.02
C THR A 36 -7.94 -18.27 17.34
N GLU A 37 -8.97 -18.24 18.19
CA GLU A 37 -10.16 -19.07 18.01
C GLU A 37 -11.36 -18.13 17.89
N THR A 38 -11.85 -17.85 16.68
CA THR A 38 -13.06 -18.53 16.20
C THR A 38 -13.23 -18.38 14.69
N ASN A 39 -13.92 -19.38 14.15
CA ASN A 39 -13.77 -19.96 12.84
C ASN A 39 -15.01 -19.70 11.97
N ARG A 40 -14.79 -19.46 10.68
CA ARG A 40 -15.59 -19.79 9.48
C ARG A 40 -17.14 -19.81 9.55
N LYS A 41 -17.73 -19.00 8.65
CA LYS A 41 -18.72 -19.33 7.59
C LYS A 41 -20.12 -19.80 8.00
N SER A 42 -21.13 -18.95 7.74
CA SER A 42 -22.52 -19.34 7.40
C SER A 42 -23.22 -18.22 6.59
N GLU A 43 -23.94 -18.62 5.54
CA GLU A 43 -24.84 -17.80 4.72
C GLU A 43 -26.20 -17.56 5.43
N VAL A 44 -27.02 -16.68 4.82
CA VAL A 44 -28.50 -16.53 4.91
C VAL A 44 -29.06 -15.44 5.85
N THR A 45 -29.53 -14.35 5.25
CA THR A 45 -30.61 -13.44 5.72
C THR A 45 -31.99 -14.13 5.61
N PRO A 46 -33.07 -13.79 6.37
CA PRO A 46 -33.49 -12.40 6.65
C PRO A 46 -34.18 -12.08 8.01
N GLN A 47 -34.31 -10.76 8.26
CA GLN A 47 -35.30 -10.04 9.08
C GLN A 47 -35.36 -10.28 10.61
N VAL A 48 -35.08 -9.22 11.38
CA VAL A 48 -36.14 -8.49 12.10
C VAL A 48 -35.77 -7.00 12.19
N GLU A 49 -36.74 -6.15 11.85
CA GLU A 49 -36.70 -4.70 11.94
C GLU A 49 -36.82 -4.24 13.39
N ALA A 50 -36.09 -3.18 13.79
CA ALA A 50 -36.67 -2.00 14.46
C ALA A 50 -35.58 -0.99 14.88
N LYS A 51 -35.63 0.16 14.20
CA LYS A 51 -35.33 1.51 14.72
C LYS A 51 -34.09 1.72 15.60
N SER A 52 -33.04 2.21 14.96
CA SER A 52 -32.50 3.54 15.29
C SER A 52 -31.81 4.13 14.06
N ARG A 53 -32.52 5.04 13.39
CA ARG A 53 -31.89 6.03 12.52
C ARG A 53 -31.22 7.03 13.45
N GLU A 54 -29.90 6.98 13.54
CA GLU A 54 -29.06 8.17 13.69
C GLU A 54 -27.59 7.75 13.51
N GLU A 55 -26.97 8.35 12.49
CA GLU A 55 -25.52 8.55 12.38
C GLU A 55 -24.63 7.34 12.12
N GLN A 56 -24.98 6.50 11.13
CA GLN A 56 -23.93 5.80 10.39
C GLN A 56 -23.22 6.80 9.47
N ILE A 57 -22.13 7.38 9.98
CA ILE A 57 -21.10 8.06 9.21
C ILE A 57 -20.84 7.21 7.96
N LYS A 58 -21.29 7.70 6.81
CA LYS A 58 -21.28 6.99 5.55
C LYS A 58 -19.81 6.85 5.13
N LYS A 59 -19.19 5.72 5.48
CA LYS A 59 -17.80 5.42 5.11
C LYS A 59 -17.63 5.68 3.61
N GLU A 60 -16.73 6.58 3.27
CA GLU A 60 -16.48 7.01 1.91
C GLU A 60 -16.06 5.79 1.07
N ARG A 61 -16.69 5.59 -0.08
CA ARG A 61 -16.44 4.41 -0.92
C ARG A 61 -15.08 4.55 -1.60
N VAL A 62 -14.17 3.62 -1.34
CA VAL A 62 -12.85 3.56 -2.00
C VAL A 62 -12.96 2.73 -3.28
N ILE A 63 -12.71 3.36 -4.43
CA ILE A 63 -12.65 2.70 -5.76
C ILE A 63 -11.18 2.60 -6.18
N ARG A 64 -10.78 1.46 -6.76
CA ARG A 64 -9.42 1.22 -7.23
C ARG A 64 -9.42 1.00 -8.74
N ASP A 65 -8.81 1.94 -9.46
CA ASP A 65 -8.61 1.85 -10.90
C ASP A 65 -7.18 1.48 -11.27
N SER A 66 -7.02 0.81 -12.41
CA SER A 66 -5.71 0.48 -12.99
C SER A 66 -5.50 1.26 -14.28
N PHE A 67 -4.48 2.11 -14.32
CA PHE A 67 -4.17 2.97 -15.46
C PHE A 67 -3.00 2.42 -16.28
N THR A 68 -3.10 2.55 -17.61
CA THR A 68 -1.97 2.40 -18.53
C THR A 68 -1.43 3.78 -18.83
N LEU A 69 -0.16 4.04 -18.51
CA LEU A 69 0.52 5.33 -18.70
C LEU A 69 1.76 5.14 -19.58
N PRO A 70 2.18 6.14 -20.36
CA PRO A 70 3.49 6.15 -21.01
C PRO A 70 4.60 6.13 -19.96
N GLY A 71 5.79 5.69 -20.36
CA GLY A 71 6.95 5.66 -19.47
C GLY A 71 7.28 7.05 -18.92
N GLU A 72 7.21 8.08 -19.77
CA GLU A 72 7.50 9.48 -19.43
C GLU A 72 6.57 10.00 -18.30
N ASP A 73 5.26 9.76 -18.39
CA ASP A 73 4.31 10.16 -17.35
C ASP A 73 4.54 9.38 -16.04
N TYR A 74 4.96 8.12 -16.13
CA TYR A 74 5.30 7.33 -14.95
C TYR A 74 6.54 7.88 -14.25
N GLU A 75 7.56 8.30 -15.01
CA GLU A 75 8.73 8.98 -14.49
C GLU A 75 8.39 10.33 -13.86
N LEU A 76 7.46 11.08 -14.45
CA LEU A 76 6.96 12.34 -13.86
C LEU A 76 6.36 12.12 -12.47
N ILE A 77 5.57 11.06 -12.29
CA ILE A 77 5.04 10.70 -10.96
C ILE A 77 6.17 10.41 -9.98
N SER A 78 7.21 9.70 -10.41
CA SER A 78 8.39 9.42 -9.57
C SER A 78 9.12 10.72 -9.19
N ALA A 79 9.35 11.61 -10.16
CA ALA A 79 10.00 12.90 -9.95
C ALA A 79 9.23 13.78 -8.96
N ILE A 80 7.91 13.84 -9.06
CA ILE A 80 7.06 14.57 -8.11
C ILE A 80 7.20 13.99 -6.70
N ARG A 81 7.19 12.66 -6.56
CA ARG A 81 7.40 12.01 -5.25
C ARG A 81 8.77 12.35 -4.66
N GLN A 82 9.82 12.31 -5.47
CA GLN A 82 11.16 12.70 -5.03
C GLN A 82 11.23 14.16 -4.58
N ARG A 83 10.56 15.08 -5.31
CA ARG A 83 10.45 16.49 -4.89
C ARG A 83 9.78 16.63 -3.53
N CYS A 84 8.69 15.89 -3.28
CA CYS A 84 8.04 15.90 -1.97
C CYS A 84 8.93 15.31 -0.88
N LEU A 85 9.67 14.24 -1.17
CA LEU A 85 10.62 13.64 -0.23
C LEU A 85 11.74 14.60 0.15
N ASN A 86 12.23 15.40 -0.80
CA ASN A 86 13.20 16.47 -0.53
C ASN A 86 12.65 17.53 0.43
N SER A 87 11.32 17.71 0.45
CA SER A 87 10.60 18.54 1.43
C SER A 87 10.19 17.77 2.70
N ALA A 88 10.78 16.60 2.95
CA ALA A 88 10.48 15.70 4.06
C ALA A 88 9.05 15.13 4.10
N VAL A 89 8.35 15.11 2.96
CA VAL A 89 6.99 14.53 2.84
C VAL A 89 7.04 13.27 1.99
N ASN A 90 6.71 12.13 2.59
CA ASN A 90 6.57 10.88 1.85
C ASN A 90 5.16 10.77 1.26
N VAL A 91 5.08 10.54 -0.05
CA VAL A 91 3.81 10.47 -0.80
C VAL A 91 3.73 9.21 -1.65
N ALA A 92 2.56 8.59 -1.65
CA ALA A 92 2.22 7.44 -2.48
C ALA A 92 1.87 7.84 -3.92
N LYS A 93 1.91 6.87 -4.84
CA LYS A 93 1.52 7.10 -6.25
C LYS A 93 0.08 7.61 -6.38
N SER A 94 -0.85 7.02 -5.62
CA SER A 94 -2.27 7.41 -5.62
C SER A 94 -2.50 8.81 -5.05
N GLU A 95 -1.63 9.31 -4.18
CA GLU A 95 -1.73 10.68 -3.65
C GLU A 95 -1.33 11.70 -4.70
N VAL A 96 -0.24 11.46 -5.43
CA VAL A 96 0.16 12.33 -6.54
C VAL A 96 -0.95 12.44 -7.60
N ILE A 97 -1.56 11.30 -7.97
CA ILE A 97 -2.65 11.30 -8.94
C ILE A 97 -3.85 12.10 -8.43
N ARG A 98 -4.27 11.88 -7.18
CA ARG A 98 -5.38 12.64 -6.58
C ARG A 98 -5.07 14.13 -6.50
N ALA A 99 -3.87 14.50 -6.07
CA ALA A 99 -3.43 15.90 -6.03
C ALA A 99 -3.46 16.56 -7.42
N GLY A 100 -3.01 15.83 -8.46
CA GLY A 100 -3.10 16.28 -9.85
C GLY A 100 -4.54 16.51 -10.30
N LEU A 101 -5.48 15.63 -9.95
CA LEU A 101 -6.90 15.81 -10.27
C LEU A 101 -7.50 17.05 -9.62
N HIS A 102 -7.19 17.30 -8.34
CA HIS A 102 -7.64 18.51 -7.65
C HIS A 102 -7.05 19.77 -8.29
N ALA A 103 -5.76 19.78 -8.58
CA ALA A 103 -5.10 20.90 -9.25
C ALA A 103 -5.68 21.18 -10.65
N LEU A 104 -6.01 20.13 -11.42
CA LEU A 104 -6.64 20.28 -12.74
C LEU A 104 -8.06 20.86 -12.64
N ASN A 105 -8.82 20.50 -11.60
CA ASN A 105 -10.18 20.99 -11.38
C ASN A 105 -10.22 22.47 -10.96
N GLU A 106 -9.12 23.01 -10.44
CA GLU A 106 -8.99 24.43 -10.08
C GLU A 106 -8.61 25.33 -11.26
N LEU A 107 -8.17 24.74 -12.39
CA LEU A 107 -7.81 25.51 -13.58
C LEU A 107 -9.04 26.09 -14.29
N PRO A 108 -8.93 27.29 -14.91
CA PRO A 108 -9.98 27.80 -15.78
C PRO A 108 -10.09 26.95 -17.05
N ASP A 109 -11.31 26.87 -17.61
CA ASP A 109 -11.66 25.97 -18.72
C ASP A 109 -10.69 26.05 -19.91
N GLU A 110 -10.28 27.25 -20.31
CA GLU A 110 -9.35 27.43 -21.43
C GLU A 110 -7.97 26.81 -21.16
N ALA A 111 -7.46 26.94 -19.93
CA ALA A 111 -6.19 26.36 -19.53
C ALA A 111 -6.30 24.83 -19.41
N LEU A 112 -7.42 24.33 -18.88
CA LEU A 112 -7.69 22.90 -18.79
C LEU A 112 -7.70 22.24 -20.17
N LEU A 113 -8.37 22.84 -21.15
CA LEU A 113 -8.43 22.33 -22.53
C LEU A 113 -7.04 22.26 -23.15
N LYS A 114 -6.24 23.33 -23.03
CA LYS A 114 -4.85 23.37 -23.52
C LYS A 114 -4.00 22.25 -22.93
N VAL A 115 -4.11 22.01 -21.62
CA VAL A 115 -3.38 20.92 -20.96
C VAL A 115 -3.82 19.56 -21.51
N ILE A 116 -5.13 19.31 -21.65
CA ILE A 116 -5.63 18.03 -22.17
C ILE A 116 -5.20 17.81 -23.63
N GLU A 117 -5.24 18.85 -24.47
CA GLU A 117 -4.84 18.76 -25.88
C GLU A 117 -3.35 18.45 -26.06
N SER A 118 -2.51 18.87 -25.11
CA SER A 118 -1.06 18.59 -25.14
C SER A 118 -0.70 17.12 -24.84
N LEU A 119 -1.63 16.34 -24.27
CA LEU A 119 -1.36 14.97 -23.87
C LEU A 119 -1.28 14.03 -25.08
N THR A 120 -0.27 13.15 -25.07
CA THR A 120 -0.16 12.09 -26.08
C THR A 120 -1.32 11.10 -25.94
N LYS A 121 -2.06 10.88 -27.04
CA LYS A 121 -3.14 9.88 -27.06
C LYS A 121 -2.54 8.48 -27.03
N ILE A 122 -2.71 7.78 -25.92
CA ILE A 122 -2.35 6.36 -25.80
C ILE A 122 -3.41 5.54 -26.51
N LYS A 123 -3.00 4.71 -27.47
CA LYS A 123 -3.86 3.64 -28.00
C LYS A 123 -4.04 2.61 -26.90
N THR A 124 -5.06 2.76 -26.07
CA THR A 124 -5.39 1.76 -25.06
C THR A 124 -5.93 0.51 -25.76
N GLY A 125 -5.12 -0.54 -25.79
CA GLY A 125 -5.63 -1.87 -26.08
C GLY A 125 -6.48 -2.32 -24.90
N ARG A 126 -7.76 -2.64 -25.13
CA ARG A 126 -8.54 -3.40 -24.14
C ARG A 126 -7.81 -4.75 -23.96
N PRO A 127 -7.37 -5.14 -22.75
CA PRO A 127 -6.98 -6.53 -22.56
C PRO A 127 -8.20 -7.39 -22.90
N ALA A 128 -8.07 -8.25 -23.91
CA ALA A 128 -9.10 -9.21 -24.24
C ALA A 128 -9.29 -10.11 -23.00
N LYS A 129 -10.36 -9.84 -22.25
CA LYS A 129 -10.97 -10.67 -21.21
C LYS A 129 -9.99 -11.61 -20.48
N ARG A 130 -9.47 -11.21 -19.31
CA ARG A 130 -8.93 -12.22 -18.38
C ARG A 130 -10.10 -13.06 -17.87
N VAL A 131 -10.04 -14.36 -18.16
CA VAL A 131 -10.84 -15.44 -17.57
C VAL A 131 -10.52 -15.53 -16.08
#